data_AF-A0A7C3DK30-F1
#
_entry.id   AF-A0A7C3DK30-F1
#
_cell.length_a   1.000
_cell.length_b   1.000
_cell.length_c   1.000
_cell.angle_alpha   90.00
_cell.angle_beta   90.00
_cell.angle_gamma   90.00
#
_symmetry.space_group_name_H-M   'P 1'
#
loop_
_entity.id
_entity.type
_entity.pdbx_description
1 polymer ?
#
loop_
_entity_poly.entity_id
_entity_poly.type
_entity_poly.pdbx_seq_one_letter_code
_entity_poly.pdbx_strand_id
1 'polypeptide(L)'
;MKKVTIDWGELELAFDNSSWEMDYYLDTETGRTLMVMDESRRYLEEIYEEYFDPDNSEAVDLEAALAESDLPDWQKEAVREADLVERYYGSRIIGIPRAESWEAYDEMQDFIATVQDDRLYNQLINATQGRGAFGRFRDILARHPAEEQRWYNFQQDRLRRRILEWLETEGIEPANAPPATASMEEQQGELLTLRYKLLDEALVFTQVASHIPGVTRIALIGSLTTDKVDPKDADLLVMVTDDVDLTDLATAARKLQGHCQSFSRSGEVFLADERYDYLGRACPWKRCGPGIRASCDALNCGKRPYLHDDLQAVKLPHSLIAEPPLELWPQITARVPVPDDVTERVLRPLRAE
;
A
#
# COMPACT_ATOMS: atom_id res chain seq x y z
N MET A 1 -31.90 -6.11 -16.21
CA MET A 1 -30.58 -5.84 -15.63
C MET A 1 -30.15 -4.44 -16.04
N LYS A 2 -29.52 -3.69 -15.13
CA LYS A 2 -29.01 -2.33 -15.39
C LYS A 2 -27.67 -2.43 -16.11
N LYS A 3 -27.50 -1.71 -17.23
CA LYS A 3 -26.22 -1.67 -17.94
C LYS A 3 -25.30 -0.63 -17.33
N VAL A 4 -24.09 -1.02 -16.93
CA VAL A 4 -23.13 -0.16 -16.23
C VAL A 4 -21.74 -0.37 -16.83
N THR A 5 -21.03 0.69 -17.16
CA THR A 5 -19.62 0.60 -17.56
C THR A 5 -18.78 0.41 -16.30
N ILE A 6 -18.08 -0.72 -16.19
CA ILE A 6 -17.35 -1.13 -14.99
C ILE A 6 -15.87 -0.73 -15.08
N ASP A 7 -15.34 -0.17 -13.99
CA ASP A 7 -13.90 -0.11 -13.76
C ASP A 7 -13.40 -1.49 -13.27
N TRP A 8 -12.96 -2.33 -14.22
CA TRP A 8 -12.56 -3.70 -13.91
C TRP A 8 -11.31 -3.79 -13.03
N GLY A 9 -10.38 -2.84 -13.15
CA GLY A 9 -9.15 -2.87 -12.35
C GLY A 9 -9.45 -2.66 -10.86
N GLU A 10 -10.21 -1.61 -10.56
CA GLU A 10 -10.63 -1.33 -9.18
C GLU A 10 -11.58 -2.39 -8.63
N LEU A 11 -12.48 -2.93 -9.45
CA LEU A 11 -13.41 -3.98 -9.02
C LEU A 11 -12.69 -5.32 -8.74
N GLU A 12 -11.72 -5.71 -9.57
CA GLU A 12 -10.89 -6.89 -9.33
C GLU A 12 -10.07 -6.74 -8.04
N LEU A 13 -9.48 -5.57 -7.80
CA LEU A 13 -8.75 -5.26 -6.56
C LEU A 13 -9.65 -5.34 -5.32
N ALA A 14 -10.87 -4.80 -5.40
CA ALA A 14 -11.84 -4.85 -4.31
C ALA A 14 -12.25 -6.29 -3.95
N PHE A 15 -12.46 -7.14 -4.96
CA PHE A 15 -12.83 -8.54 -4.76
C PHE A 15 -11.69 -9.41 -4.22
N ASP A 16 -10.44 -9.06 -4.50
CA ASP A 16 -9.25 -9.79 -3.98
C ASP A 16 -8.84 -9.32 -2.58
N ASN A 17 -9.38 -8.18 -2.12
CA ASN A 17 -9.05 -7.66 -0.81
C ASN A 17 -9.69 -8.50 0.32
N SER A 18 -8.88 -8.83 1.31
CA SER A 18 -9.26 -9.57 2.52
C SER A 18 -9.07 -8.76 3.82
N SER A 19 -8.71 -7.46 3.71
CA SER A 19 -8.60 -6.58 4.87
C SER A 19 -9.96 -6.38 5.53
N TRP A 20 -9.98 -6.44 6.87
CA TRP A 20 -11.19 -6.20 7.66
C TRP A 20 -11.43 -4.71 7.96
N GLU A 21 -10.43 -3.87 7.71
CA GLU A 21 -10.40 -2.44 8.07
C GLU A 21 -11.01 -1.52 6.99
N MET A 22 -11.36 -2.09 5.84
CA MET A 22 -11.89 -1.36 4.69
C MET A 22 -13.03 -2.13 4.04
N ASP A 23 -14.06 -1.40 3.63
CA ASP A 23 -15.19 -1.91 2.86
C ASP A 23 -15.22 -1.32 1.47
N TYR A 24 -15.62 -2.13 0.51
CA TYR A 24 -15.72 -1.74 -0.88
C TYR A 24 -17.17 -1.74 -1.33
N TYR A 25 -17.51 -0.79 -2.18
CA TYR A 25 -18.85 -0.62 -2.72
C TYR A 25 -18.80 -0.34 -4.21
N LEU A 26 -19.84 -0.75 -4.94
CA LEU A 26 -20.01 -0.38 -6.34
C LEU A 26 -21.09 0.69 -6.46
N ASP A 27 -20.73 1.82 -7.06
CA ASP A 27 -21.70 2.78 -7.55
C ASP A 27 -22.32 2.28 -8.87
N THR A 28 -23.56 1.81 -8.80
CA THR A 28 -24.22 1.23 -9.96
C THR A 28 -24.62 2.25 -11.03
N GLU A 29 -24.52 3.56 -10.78
CA GLU A 29 -24.76 4.59 -11.81
C GLU A 29 -23.51 4.92 -12.61
N THR A 30 -22.36 5.03 -11.94
CA THR A 30 -21.10 5.43 -12.57
C THR A 30 -20.21 4.24 -12.91
N GLY A 31 -20.40 3.11 -12.23
CA GLY A 31 -19.54 1.92 -12.29
C GLY A 31 -18.22 2.08 -11.55
N ARG A 32 -18.09 3.12 -10.71
CA ARG A 32 -16.93 3.36 -9.85
C ARG A 32 -16.98 2.46 -8.63
N THR A 33 -15.83 1.88 -8.29
CA THR A 33 -15.61 1.23 -7.00
C THR A 33 -15.25 2.30 -5.96
N LEU A 34 -15.95 2.30 -4.82
CA LEU A 34 -15.73 3.18 -3.68
C LEU A 34 -15.06 2.39 -2.57
N MET A 35 -14.12 3.01 -1.85
CA MET A 35 -13.42 2.39 -0.73
C MET A 35 -13.66 3.23 0.52
N VAL A 36 -14.30 2.64 1.52
CA VAL A 36 -14.59 3.30 2.79
C VAL A 36 -13.77 2.64 3.90
N MET A 37 -12.91 3.43 4.54
CA MET A 37 -12.16 3.02 5.73
C MET A 37 -12.96 3.34 7.00
N ASP A 38 -12.70 2.60 8.07
CA ASP A 38 -13.32 2.86 9.38
C ASP A 38 -13.05 4.29 9.89
N GLU A 39 -11.89 4.86 9.58
CA GLU A 39 -11.55 6.25 9.94
C GLU A 39 -12.49 7.26 9.26
N SER A 40 -12.76 7.08 7.96
CA SER A 40 -13.65 7.95 7.20
C SER A 40 -15.09 7.91 7.71
N ARG A 41 -15.57 6.72 8.12
CA ARG A 41 -16.90 6.57 8.76
C ARG A 41 -16.98 7.35 10.07
N ARG A 42 -15.97 7.21 10.93
CA ARG A 42 -15.96 7.94 12.21
C ARG A 42 -15.98 9.45 12.01
N TYR A 43 -15.19 9.96 11.07
CA TYR A 43 -15.23 11.40 10.75
C TYR A 43 -16.60 11.85 10.22
N LEU A 44 -17.24 11.04 9.40
CA LEU A 44 -18.60 11.34 8.93
C LEU A 44 -19.60 11.33 10.09
N GLU A 45 -19.53 10.34 10.98
CA GLU A 45 -20.36 10.26 12.18
C GLU A 45 -20.18 11.48 13.09
N GLU A 46 -18.94 11.91 13.34
CA GLU A 46 -18.63 13.12 14.11
C GLU A 46 -19.23 14.38 13.48
N ILE A 47 -19.09 14.54 12.16
CA ILE A 47 -19.69 15.67 11.43
C ILE A 47 -21.22 15.62 11.55
N TYR A 48 -21.81 14.44 11.39
CA TYR A 48 -23.26 14.31 11.53
C TYR A 48 -23.70 14.63 12.94
N GLU A 49 -23.04 14.14 13.99
CA GLU A 49 -23.39 14.43 15.39
C GLU A 49 -23.25 15.92 15.73
N GLU A 50 -22.22 16.60 15.24
CA GLU A 50 -21.98 18.02 15.50
C GLU A 50 -23.03 18.92 14.83
N TYR A 51 -23.45 18.56 13.61
CA TYR A 51 -24.39 19.35 12.80
C TYR A 51 -25.82 18.80 12.84
N PHE A 52 -26.08 17.73 13.60
CA PHE A 52 -27.42 17.18 13.81
C PHE A 52 -28.21 18.05 14.79
N ASP A 53 -29.16 18.82 14.25
CA ASP A 53 -30.14 19.55 15.03
C ASP A 53 -31.45 18.73 15.09
N PRO A 54 -31.85 18.18 16.24
CA PRO A 54 -33.06 17.37 16.37
C PRO A 54 -34.35 18.15 16.09
N ASP A 55 -34.31 19.49 16.10
CA ASP A 55 -35.44 20.37 15.77
C ASP A 55 -35.44 20.81 14.29
N ASN A 56 -34.40 20.48 13.51
CA ASN A 56 -34.29 20.77 12.08
C ASN A 56 -34.31 19.48 11.25
N SER A 57 -35.26 19.39 10.30
CA SER A 57 -35.38 18.23 9.41
C SER A 57 -34.52 18.31 8.14
N GLU A 58 -33.71 19.35 7.99
CA GLU A 58 -32.82 19.50 6.83
C GLU A 58 -31.64 18.53 6.91
N ALA A 59 -31.26 17.97 5.75
CA ALA A 59 -30.09 17.10 5.66
C ALA A 59 -28.82 17.88 5.98
N VAL A 60 -27.90 17.27 6.72
CA VAL A 60 -26.58 17.86 7.02
C VAL A 60 -25.89 18.29 5.72
N ASP A 61 -25.55 19.58 5.64
CA ASP A 61 -24.74 20.13 4.55
C ASP A 61 -23.27 19.75 4.76
N LEU A 62 -22.94 18.54 4.30
CA LEU A 62 -21.60 18.00 4.44
C LEU A 62 -20.54 18.89 3.78
N GLU A 63 -20.84 19.57 2.66
CA GLU A 63 -19.85 20.40 1.98
C GLU A 63 -19.51 21.64 2.81
N ALA A 64 -20.49 22.25 3.48
CA ALA A 64 -20.23 23.33 4.42
C ALA A 64 -19.35 22.86 5.60
N ALA A 65 -19.68 21.71 6.20
CA ALA A 65 -18.90 21.15 7.31
C ALA A 65 -17.47 20.78 6.89
N LEU A 66 -17.30 20.16 5.71
CA LEU A 66 -15.99 19.83 5.17
C LEU A 66 -15.18 21.09 4.84
N ALA A 67 -15.81 22.16 4.35
CA ALA A 67 -15.12 23.43 4.07
C ALA A 67 -14.56 24.08 5.34
N GLU A 68 -15.28 23.97 6.46
CA GLU A 68 -14.86 24.48 7.78
C GLU A 68 -13.84 23.57 8.49
N SER A 69 -13.80 22.27 8.14
CA SER A 69 -12.87 21.32 8.75
C SER A 69 -11.40 21.52 8.35
N ASP A 70 -10.49 21.23 9.28
CA ASP A 70 -9.02 21.21 9.09
C ASP A 70 -8.50 19.94 8.38
N LEU A 71 -9.40 19.12 7.84
CA LEU A 71 -9.02 17.89 7.12
C LEU A 71 -8.22 18.21 5.84
N PRO A 72 -7.19 17.43 5.49
CA PRO A 72 -6.58 17.43 4.16
C PRO A 72 -7.58 17.05 3.07
N ASP A 73 -7.35 17.50 1.84
CA ASP A 73 -8.27 17.27 0.71
C ASP A 73 -8.58 15.79 0.45
N TRP A 74 -7.59 14.91 0.62
CA TRP A 74 -7.78 13.46 0.44
C TRP A 74 -8.65 12.84 1.54
N GLN A 75 -8.58 13.34 2.79
CA GLN A 75 -9.48 12.90 3.85
C GLN A 75 -10.90 13.42 3.61
N LYS A 76 -11.03 14.68 3.13
CA LYS A 76 -12.33 15.23 2.74
C LYS A 76 -12.97 14.40 1.64
N GLU A 77 -12.20 13.98 0.63
CA GLU A 77 -12.70 13.10 -0.43
C GLU A 77 -13.13 11.74 0.12
N ALA A 78 -12.34 11.11 1.01
CA ALA A 78 -12.73 9.85 1.64
C ALA A 78 -14.03 9.97 2.47
N VAL A 79 -14.24 11.10 3.16
CA VAL A 79 -15.50 11.38 3.88
C VAL A 79 -16.67 11.58 2.91
N ARG A 80 -16.46 12.22 1.75
CA ARG A 80 -17.50 12.33 0.70
C ARG A 80 -17.89 10.95 0.16
N GLU A 81 -16.94 10.06 -0.05
CA GLU A 81 -17.24 8.70 -0.46
C GLU A 81 -18.06 7.95 0.60
N ALA A 82 -17.68 8.08 1.88
CA ALA A 82 -18.45 7.50 2.98
C ALA A 82 -19.89 8.04 3.03
N ASP A 83 -20.09 9.35 2.88
CA ASP A 83 -21.42 9.99 2.84
C ASP A 83 -22.26 9.49 1.66
N LEU A 84 -21.64 9.35 0.48
CA LEU A 84 -22.29 8.80 -0.69
C LEU A 84 -22.76 7.36 -0.43
N VAL A 85 -21.94 6.54 0.23
CA VAL A 85 -22.32 5.18 0.63
C VAL A 85 -23.51 5.24 1.59
N GLU A 86 -23.41 5.95 2.71
CA GLU A 86 -24.47 6.00 3.74
C GLU A 86 -25.82 6.48 3.19
N ARG A 87 -25.83 7.52 2.34
CA ARG A 87 -27.07 8.08 1.79
C ARG A 87 -27.75 7.17 0.78
N TYR A 88 -26.99 6.36 0.03
CA TYR A 88 -27.48 5.67 -1.15
C TYR A 88 -27.28 4.14 -1.12
N TYR A 89 -26.85 3.59 0.01
CA TYR A 89 -26.70 2.16 0.20
C TYR A 89 -28.03 1.41 -0.02
N GLY A 90 -27.96 0.29 -0.73
CA GLY A 90 -29.12 -0.55 -1.07
C GLY A 90 -30.02 0.00 -2.20
N SER A 91 -29.68 1.14 -2.79
CA SER A 91 -30.42 1.71 -3.94
C SER A 91 -29.52 1.95 -5.15
N ARG A 92 -28.55 2.86 -5.03
CA ARG A 92 -27.53 3.14 -6.04
C ARG A 92 -26.20 2.49 -5.69
N ILE A 93 -25.88 2.41 -4.40
CA ILE A 93 -24.64 1.85 -3.89
C ILE A 93 -24.91 0.44 -3.37
N ILE A 94 -24.09 -0.52 -3.79
CA ILE A 94 -24.16 -1.91 -3.33
C ILE A 94 -22.81 -2.34 -2.74
N GLY A 95 -22.84 -3.21 -1.73
CA GLY A 95 -21.63 -3.71 -1.08
C GLY A 95 -20.94 -4.78 -1.93
N ILE A 96 -19.62 -4.65 -2.10
CA ILE A 96 -18.79 -5.65 -2.75
C ILE A 96 -18.45 -6.75 -1.74
N PRO A 97 -18.66 -8.04 -2.06
CA PRO A 97 -18.27 -9.15 -1.20
C PRO A 97 -16.77 -9.15 -0.91
N ARG A 98 -16.40 -9.44 0.34
CA ARG A 98 -14.99 -9.62 0.74
C ARG A 98 -14.49 -10.99 0.32
N ALA A 99 -13.21 -11.09 -0.06
CA ALA A 99 -12.58 -12.40 -0.22
C ALA A 99 -12.46 -13.11 1.13
N GLU A 100 -12.86 -14.37 1.20
CA GLU A 100 -12.65 -15.16 2.40
C GLU A 100 -11.31 -15.88 2.34
N SER A 101 -10.56 -15.84 3.45
CA SER A 101 -9.19 -16.40 3.52
C SER A 101 -9.07 -17.90 3.20
N TRP A 102 -10.17 -18.67 3.30
CA TRP A 102 -10.20 -20.08 2.92
C TRP A 102 -10.29 -20.31 1.41
N GLU A 103 -10.83 -19.34 0.66
CA GLU A 103 -10.98 -19.45 -0.79
C GLU A 103 -9.62 -19.60 -1.50
N ALA A 104 -8.59 -18.90 -1.03
CA ALA A 104 -7.24 -18.98 -1.61
C ALA A 104 -6.60 -20.37 -1.48
N TYR A 105 -6.92 -21.13 -0.42
CA TYR A 105 -6.41 -22.49 -0.26
C TYR A 105 -7.12 -23.47 -1.21
N ASP A 106 -8.44 -23.37 -1.30
CA ASP A 106 -9.25 -24.21 -2.20
C ASP A 106 -8.89 -23.94 -3.66
N GLU A 107 -8.65 -22.69 -4.03
CA GLU A 107 -8.19 -22.31 -5.36
C GLU A 107 -6.86 -22.95 -5.74
N MET A 108 -5.90 -22.92 -4.82
CA MET A 108 -4.62 -23.60 -5.01
C MET A 108 -4.82 -25.10 -5.22
N GLN A 109 -5.70 -25.76 -4.45
CA GLN A 109 -5.98 -27.19 -4.61
C GLN A 109 -6.69 -27.49 -5.95
N ASP A 110 -7.69 -26.68 -6.32
CA ASP A 110 -8.40 -26.79 -7.59
C ASP A 110 -7.43 -26.68 -8.77
N PHE A 111 -6.49 -25.73 -8.72
CA PHE A 111 -5.48 -25.57 -9.75
C PHE A 111 -4.55 -26.78 -9.82
N ILE A 112 -4.05 -27.26 -8.68
CA ILE A 112 -3.18 -28.45 -8.64
C ILE A 112 -3.88 -29.63 -9.30
N ALA A 113 -5.19 -29.81 -9.09
CA ALA A 113 -5.97 -30.85 -9.75
C ALA A 113 -6.03 -30.73 -11.29
N THR A 114 -5.72 -29.57 -11.87
CA THR A 114 -5.63 -29.36 -13.33
C THR A 114 -4.23 -29.60 -13.92
N VAL A 115 -3.20 -29.84 -13.10
CA VAL A 115 -1.82 -30.06 -13.55
C VAL A 115 -1.72 -31.43 -14.23
N GLN A 116 -1.26 -31.45 -15.49
CA GLN A 116 -1.19 -32.67 -16.30
C GLN A 116 0.10 -33.47 -16.12
N ASP A 117 1.18 -32.81 -15.69
CA ASP A 117 2.44 -33.50 -15.39
C ASP A 117 2.32 -34.21 -14.04
N ASP A 118 2.25 -35.54 -14.08
CA ASP A 118 2.10 -36.38 -12.88
C ASP A 118 3.21 -36.12 -11.83
N ARG A 119 4.44 -35.84 -12.27
CA ARG A 119 5.55 -35.60 -11.34
C ARG A 119 5.36 -34.26 -10.63
N LEU A 120 5.01 -33.21 -11.39
CA LEU A 120 4.74 -31.89 -10.83
C LEU A 120 3.49 -31.90 -9.94
N TYR A 121 2.42 -32.57 -10.39
CA TYR A 121 1.20 -32.78 -9.60
C TYR A 121 1.52 -33.42 -8.24
N ASN A 122 2.23 -34.55 -8.23
CA ASN A 122 2.60 -35.24 -7.00
C ASN A 122 3.52 -34.37 -6.12
N GLN A 123 4.41 -33.58 -6.73
CA GLN A 123 5.27 -32.65 -6.00
C GLN A 123 4.45 -31.54 -5.31
N LEU A 124 3.50 -30.93 -6.02
CA LEU A 124 2.64 -29.87 -5.52
C LEU A 124 1.69 -30.38 -4.43
N ILE A 125 1.02 -31.52 -4.62
CA ILE A 125 0.13 -32.11 -3.60
C ILE A 125 0.86 -32.39 -2.29
N ASN A 126 2.06 -32.96 -2.36
CA ASN A 126 2.84 -33.28 -1.16
C ASN A 126 3.38 -32.02 -0.48
N ALA A 127 3.82 -31.03 -1.27
CA ALA A 127 4.40 -29.80 -0.76
C ALA A 127 3.37 -28.84 -0.16
N THR A 128 2.10 -28.94 -0.55
CA THR A 128 1.04 -28.02 -0.08
C THR A 128 0.29 -28.52 1.16
N GLN A 129 0.78 -29.57 1.83
CA GLN A 129 0.20 -30.03 3.09
C GLN A 129 0.64 -29.18 4.29
N GLY A 130 -0.33 -28.65 5.05
CA GLY A 130 -0.10 -27.96 6.32
C GLY A 130 0.40 -26.51 6.21
N ARG A 131 0.95 -25.97 7.29
CA ARG A 131 1.39 -24.56 7.34
C ARG A 131 2.47 -24.27 6.30
N GLY A 132 2.43 -23.08 5.69
CA GLY A 132 3.37 -22.67 4.65
C GLY A 132 3.17 -23.36 3.29
N ALA A 133 1.98 -23.90 3.04
CA ALA A 133 1.60 -24.51 1.76
C ALA A 133 1.80 -23.56 0.57
N PHE A 134 1.30 -22.32 0.69
CA PHE A 134 1.31 -21.34 -0.40
C PHE A 134 2.73 -20.89 -0.79
N GLY A 135 3.61 -20.73 0.19
CA GLY A 135 5.03 -20.41 -0.08
C GLY A 135 5.71 -21.52 -0.87
N ARG A 136 5.55 -22.77 -0.43
CA ARG A 136 6.12 -23.95 -1.12
C ARG A 136 5.52 -24.15 -2.52
N PHE A 137 4.21 -23.91 -2.68
CA PHE A 137 3.53 -23.93 -3.97
C PHE A 137 4.19 -22.95 -4.95
N ARG A 138 4.35 -21.68 -4.54
CA ARG A 138 5.01 -20.65 -5.34
C ARG A 138 6.47 -21.00 -5.65
N ASP A 139 7.23 -21.48 -4.67
CA ASP A 139 8.62 -21.88 -4.88
C ASP A 139 8.75 -22.99 -5.93
N ILE A 140 7.78 -23.89 -5.99
CA ILE A 140 7.73 -24.94 -7.02
C ILE A 140 7.39 -24.29 -8.36
N LEU A 141 6.30 -23.52 -8.46
CA LEU A 141 5.87 -22.90 -9.71
C LEU A 141 6.91 -21.96 -10.33
N ALA A 142 7.70 -21.25 -9.52
CA ALA A 142 8.79 -20.40 -10.00
C ALA A 142 9.85 -21.16 -10.83
N ARG A 143 9.89 -22.50 -10.74
CA ARG A 143 10.76 -23.38 -11.56
C ARG A 143 10.05 -23.92 -12.81
N HIS A 144 8.77 -23.60 -12.99
CA HIS A 144 7.88 -24.06 -14.06
C HIS A 144 7.09 -22.88 -14.65
N PRO A 145 7.71 -21.99 -15.44
CA PRO A 145 7.08 -20.74 -15.91
C PRO A 145 5.74 -20.93 -16.65
N ALA A 146 5.59 -22.01 -17.40
CA ALA A 146 4.34 -22.31 -18.11
C ALA A 146 3.19 -22.64 -17.14
N GLU A 147 3.47 -23.36 -16.05
CA GLU A 147 2.47 -23.70 -15.03
C GLU A 147 2.22 -22.52 -14.09
N GLU A 148 3.23 -21.70 -13.85
CA GLU A 148 3.08 -20.40 -13.19
C GLU A 148 2.12 -19.49 -13.96
N GLN A 149 2.26 -19.38 -15.29
CA GLN A 149 1.33 -18.63 -16.13
C GLN A 149 -0.08 -19.21 -16.09
N ARG A 150 -0.20 -20.54 -16.11
CA ARG A 150 -1.50 -21.20 -15.99
C ARG A 150 -2.16 -20.93 -14.65
N TRP A 151 -1.39 -20.90 -13.56
CA TRP A 151 -1.90 -20.56 -12.24
C TRP A 151 -2.47 -19.14 -12.22
N TYR A 152 -1.75 -18.16 -12.76
CA TYR A 152 -2.25 -16.78 -12.84
C TYR A 152 -3.51 -16.65 -13.69
N ASN A 153 -3.55 -17.29 -14.87
CA ASN A 153 -4.74 -17.28 -15.71
C ASN A 153 -5.92 -17.95 -14.99
N PHE A 154 -5.68 -19.05 -14.29
CA PHE A 154 -6.68 -19.75 -13.50
C PHE A 154 -7.28 -18.87 -12.40
N GLN A 155 -6.44 -18.14 -11.66
CA GLN A 155 -6.86 -17.19 -10.63
C GLN A 155 -7.72 -16.07 -11.22
N GLN A 156 -7.24 -15.43 -12.27
CA GLN A 156 -7.93 -14.33 -12.94
C GLN A 156 -9.28 -14.75 -13.52
N ASP A 157 -9.34 -15.91 -14.20
CA ASP A 157 -10.58 -16.44 -14.76
C ASP A 157 -11.61 -16.81 -13.68
N ARG A 158 -11.16 -17.21 -12.49
CA ARG A 158 -12.05 -17.54 -11.36
C ARG A 158 -12.55 -16.27 -10.68
N LEU A 159 -11.66 -15.30 -10.42
CA LEU A 159 -12.00 -13.98 -9.90
C LEU A 159 -13.06 -13.30 -10.78
N ARG A 160 -12.84 -13.24 -12.09
CA ARG A 160 -13.78 -12.63 -13.04
C ARG A 160 -15.12 -13.36 -13.11
N ARG A 161 -15.12 -14.68 -13.02
CA ARG A 161 -16.36 -15.45 -12.93
C ARG A 161 -17.15 -15.08 -11.67
N ARG A 162 -16.50 -15.01 -10.51
CA ARG A 162 -17.14 -14.58 -9.26
C ARG A 162 -17.72 -13.16 -9.36
N ILE A 163 -16.96 -12.23 -9.95
CA ILE A 163 -17.42 -10.85 -10.17
C ILE A 163 -18.64 -10.83 -11.09
N LEU A 164 -18.61 -11.56 -12.21
CA LEU A 164 -19.72 -11.63 -13.16
C LEU A 164 -20.97 -12.27 -12.54
N GLU A 165 -20.81 -13.37 -11.79
CA GLU A 165 -21.89 -14.03 -11.05
C GLU A 165 -22.49 -13.08 -10.01
N TRP A 166 -21.65 -12.36 -9.26
CA TRP A 166 -22.12 -11.35 -8.30
C TRP A 166 -22.86 -10.21 -8.97
N LEU A 167 -22.31 -9.60 -10.03
CA LEU A 167 -22.99 -8.56 -10.80
C LEU A 167 -24.35 -9.03 -11.31
N GLU A 168 -24.44 -10.27 -11.79
CA GLU A 168 -25.70 -10.87 -12.22
C GLU A 168 -26.71 -10.99 -11.07
N THR A 169 -26.28 -11.43 -9.88
CA THR A 169 -27.14 -11.51 -8.69
C THR A 169 -27.66 -10.15 -8.24
N GLU A 170 -26.86 -9.10 -8.43
CA GLU A 170 -27.21 -7.69 -8.14
C GLU A 170 -28.00 -7.04 -9.30
N GLY A 171 -28.29 -7.80 -10.36
CA GLY A 171 -29.08 -7.35 -11.51
C GLY A 171 -28.33 -6.37 -12.42
N ILE A 172 -27.00 -6.40 -12.43
CA ILE A 172 -26.12 -5.54 -13.21
C ILE A 172 -25.55 -6.31 -14.41
N GLU A 173 -25.62 -5.69 -15.60
CA GLU A 173 -24.99 -6.18 -16.82
C GLU A 173 -23.81 -5.25 -17.18
N PRO A 174 -22.55 -5.72 -17.15
CA PRO A 174 -21.41 -4.88 -17.51
C PRO A 174 -21.47 -4.46 -18.98
N ALA A 175 -21.32 -3.17 -19.26
CA ALA A 175 -21.37 -2.60 -20.61
C ALA A 175 -20.05 -2.75 -21.39
N ASN A 176 -18.97 -3.14 -20.69
CA ASN A 176 -17.63 -3.38 -21.22
C ASN A 176 -17.10 -4.73 -20.69
N ALA A 177 -16.35 -5.44 -21.53
CA ALA A 177 -15.74 -6.70 -21.14
C ALA A 177 -14.57 -6.46 -20.16
N PRO A 178 -14.27 -7.43 -19.27
CA PRO A 178 -13.03 -7.40 -18.51
C PRO A 178 -11.83 -7.33 -19.46
N PRO A 179 -10.75 -6.63 -19.07
CA PRO A 179 -9.56 -6.52 -19.91
C PRO A 179 -8.99 -7.92 -20.19
N ALA A 180 -8.35 -8.12 -21.35
CA ALA A 180 -7.67 -9.40 -21.60
C ALA A 180 -6.69 -9.69 -20.46
N THR A 181 -6.59 -10.95 -20.03
CA THR A 181 -5.61 -11.35 -19.02
C THR A 181 -4.24 -10.98 -19.56
N ALA A 182 -3.59 -10.00 -18.91
CA ALA A 182 -2.25 -9.60 -19.28
C ALA A 182 -1.32 -10.81 -19.12
N SER A 183 -0.39 -10.97 -20.06
CA SER A 183 0.64 -12.01 -19.94
C SER A 183 1.47 -11.79 -18.67
N MET A 184 2.07 -12.85 -18.10
CA MET A 184 3.02 -12.70 -16.99
C MET A 184 4.12 -11.71 -17.35
N GLU A 185 4.57 -11.67 -18.60
CA GLU A 185 5.59 -10.73 -19.05
C GLU A 185 5.11 -9.27 -18.93
N GLU A 186 3.85 -8.97 -19.26
CA GLU A 186 3.25 -7.65 -19.12
C GLU A 186 3.02 -7.26 -17.65
N GLN A 187 2.48 -8.17 -16.84
CA GLN A 187 2.26 -7.92 -15.40
C GLN A 187 3.57 -7.79 -14.63
N GLN A 188 4.54 -8.65 -14.93
CA GLN A 188 5.87 -8.56 -14.35
C GLN A 188 6.59 -7.31 -14.85
N GLY A 189 6.38 -6.90 -16.11
CA GLY A 189 6.84 -5.62 -16.63
C GLY A 189 6.26 -4.42 -15.88
N GLU A 190 4.97 -4.47 -15.54
CA GLU A 190 4.30 -3.42 -14.75
C GLU A 190 4.82 -3.38 -13.30
N LEU A 191 4.93 -4.53 -12.64
CA LEU A 191 5.48 -4.63 -11.28
C LEU A 191 6.95 -4.18 -11.22
N LEU A 192 7.76 -4.56 -12.22
CA LEU A 192 9.13 -4.07 -12.37
C LEU A 192 9.13 -2.55 -12.57
N THR A 193 8.19 -2.00 -13.33
CA THR A 193 8.05 -0.55 -13.51
C THR A 193 7.77 0.15 -12.17
N LEU A 194 6.92 -0.41 -11.31
CA LEU A 194 6.65 0.12 -9.97
C LEU A 194 7.88 0.01 -9.05
N ARG A 195 8.58 -1.13 -9.08
CA ARG A 195 9.85 -1.31 -8.36
C ARG A 195 10.91 -0.29 -8.79
N TYR A 196 11.03 -0.03 -10.09
CA TYR A 196 11.96 0.98 -10.61
C TYR A 196 11.61 2.39 -10.14
N LYS A 197 10.32 2.76 -10.11
CA LYS A 197 9.90 4.06 -9.54
C LYS A 197 10.30 4.19 -8.08
N LEU A 198 10.12 3.15 -7.26
CA LEU A 198 10.55 3.16 -5.86
C LEU A 198 12.06 3.35 -5.70
N LEU A 199 12.87 2.68 -6.54
CA LEU A 199 14.32 2.86 -6.53
C LEU A 199 14.73 4.27 -6.95
N ASP A 200 14.08 4.83 -7.96
CA ASP A 200 14.35 6.19 -8.44
C ASP A 200 14.00 7.23 -7.36
N GLU A 201 12.86 7.08 -6.66
CA GLU A 201 12.49 7.96 -5.54
C GLU A 201 13.44 7.82 -4.34
N ALA A 202 13.92 6.60 -4.04
CA ALA A 202 14.92 6.37 -3.00
C ALA A 202 16.28 7.03 -3.33
N LEU A 203 16.68 7.00 -4.60
CA LEU A 203 17.86 7.74 -5.09
C LEU A 203 17.68 9.25 -4.88
N VAL A 204 16.57 9.82 -5.36
CA VAL A 204 16.29 11.27 -5.25
C VAL A 204 16.29 11.70 -3.78
N PHE A 205 15.66 10.93 -2.90
CA PHE A 205 15.70 11.20 -1.46
C PHE A 205 17.14 11.19 -0.94
N THR A 206 17.93 10.17 -1.28
CA THR A 206 19.31 10.03 -0.80
C THR A 206 20.19 11.21 -1.23
N GLN A 207 20.06 11.64 -2.50
CA GLN A 207 20.77 12.80 -3.04
C GLN A 207 20.40 14.09 -2.29
N VAL A 208 19.13 14.29 -1.96
CA VAL A 208 18.70 15.48 -1.20
C VAL A 208 19.14 15.39 0.27
N ALA A 209 18.89 14.27 0.92
CA ALA A 209 19.10 14.11 2.36
C ALA A 209 20.59 14.09 2.75
N SER A 210 21.48 13.63 1.88
CA SER A 210 22.93 13.62 2.12
C SER A 210 23.56 15.01 2.26
N HIS A 211 22.87 16.05 1.78
CA HIS A 211 23.29 17.44 1.88
C HIS A 211 22.71 18.17 3.10
N ILE A 212 21.84 17.52 3.89
CA ILE A 212 21.21 18.12 5.06
C ILE A 212 22.21 18.09 6.23
N PRO A 213 22.60 19.25 6.82
CA PRO A 213 23.49 19.27 7.97
C PRO A 213 22.92 18.46 9.13
N GLY A 214 23.72 17.59 9.72
CA GLY A 214 23.29 16.71 10.82
C GLY A 214 22.78 15.33 10.38
N VAL A 215 22.58 15.08 9.09
CA VAL A 215 22.47 13.70 8.57
C VAL A 215 23.87 13.08 8.55
N THR A 216 24.05 11.91 9.17
CA THR A 216 25.36 11.25 9.32
C THR A 216 25.45 9.90 8.62
N ARG A 217 24.31 9.28 8.29
CA ARG A 217 24.25 8.05 7.48
C ARG A 217 22.88 7.90 6.81
N ILE A 218 22.84 7.35 5.60
CA ILE A 218 21.61 6.97 4.91
C ILE A 218 21.74 5.52 4.45
N ALA A 219 20.74 4.69 4.71
CA ALA A 219 20.71 3.29 4.31
C ALA A 219 19.36 2.92 3.69
N LEU A 220 19.39 2.08 2.67
CA LEU A 220 18.22 1.41 2.12
C LEU A 220 17.98 0.12 2.91
N ILE A 221 16.75 -0.09 3.36
CA ILE A 221 16.35 -1.29 4.09
C ILE A 221 15.12 -1.92 3.43
N GLY A 222 14.60 -2.98 4.04
CA GLY A 222 13.35 -3.61 3.60
C GLY A 222 13.46 -4.29 2.24
N SER A 223 12.31 -4.44 1.58
CA SER A 223 12.17 -5.35 0.44
C SER A 223 12.92 -4.92 -0.83
N LEU A 224 13.26 -3.64 -0.99
CA LEU A 224 14.07 -3.15 -2.10
C LEU A 224 15.50 -3.69 -2.08
N THR A 225 16.01 -4.11 -0.92
CA THR A 225 17.33 -4.76 -0.80
C THR A 225 17.35 -6.24 -1.19
N THR A 226 16.24 -6.74 -1.75
CA THR A 226 16.04 -8.15 -2.16
C THR A 226 15.50 -8.25 -3.58
N ASP A 227 15.46 -9.46 -4.15
CA ASP A 227 14.88 -9.75 -5.48
C ASP A 227 13.34 -9.77 -5.51
N LYS A 228 12.67 -9.24 -4.48
CA LYS A 228 11.21 -9.15 -4.46
C LYS A 228 10.74 -8.24 -5.61
N VAL A 229 10.04 -8.83 -6.58
CA VAL A 229 9.56 -8.14 -7.80
C VAL A 229 8.51 -7.06 -7.49
N ASP A 230 7.66 -7.30 -6.48
CA ASP A 230 6.62 -6.34 -6.04
C ASP A 230 6.89 -5.82 -4.62
N PRO A 231 7.86 -4.89 -4.45
CA PRO A 231 8.02 -4.16 -3.21
C PRO A 231 6.86 -3.17 -3.05
N LYS A 232 6.30 -3.11 -1.84
CA LYS A 232 5.19 -2.20 -1.51
C LYS A 232 5.69 -0.83 -1.04
N ASP A 233 6.89 -0.81 -0.46
CA ASP A 233 7.42 0.32 0.27
C ASP A 233 8.89 0.59 -0.12
N ALA A 234 9.26 1.87 -0.14
CA ALA A 234 10.64 2.32 -0.14
C ALA A 234 11.05 2.73 1.29
N ASP A 235 11.79 1.85 1.96
CA ASP A 235 12.20 2.04 3.36
C ASP A 235 13.64 2.59 3.44
N LEU A 236 13.78 3.78 4.01
CA LEU A 236 15.07 4.44 4.21
C LEU A 236 15.34 4.68 5.70
N LEU A 237 16.52 4.29 6.15
CA LEU A 237 17.02 4.58 7.49
C LEU A 237 18.02 5.73 7.44
N VAL A 238 17.76 6.79 8.20
CA VAL A 238 18.61 7.97 8.31
C VAL A 238 19.11 8.12 9.73
N MET A 239 20.44 8.17 9.88
CA MET A 239 21.07 8.52 11.15
C MET A 239 21.26 10.02 11.21
N VAL A 240 20.93 10.61 12.37
CA VAL A 240 21.01 12.05 12.58
C VAL A 240 21.71 12.41 13.88
N THR A 241 22.33 13.59 13.93
CA THR A 241 22.85 14.16 15.19
C THR A 241 21.72 14.57 16.14
N ASP A 242 22.04 14.70 17.42
CA ASP A 242 21.06 15.10 18.45
C ASP A 242 20.44 16.49 18.19
N ASP A 243 21.23 17.40 17.61
CA ASP A 243 20.89 18.80 17.38
C ASP A 243 20.32 19.09 15.98
N VAL A 244 20.15 18.09 15.12
CA VAL A 244 19.66 18.33 13.76
C VAL A 244 18.28 18.97 13.75
N ASP A 245 18.10 19.97 12.89
CA ASP A 245 16.78 20.49 12.51
C ASP A 245 16.16 19.55 11.46
N LEU A 246 15.10 18.85 11.85
CA LEU A 246 14.42 17.88 11.00
C LEU A 246 13.52 18.51 9.92
N THR A 247 13.42 19.84 9.84
CA THR A 247 12.49 20.52 8.92
C THR A 247 12.72 20.14 7.45
N ASP A 248 13.97 20.21 6.99
CA ASP A 248 14.32 19.88 5.61
C ASP A 248 14.24 18.38 5.35
N LEU A 249 14.65 17.55 6.33
CA LEU A 249 14.59 16.10 6.23
C LEU A 249 13.14 15.61 6.16
N ALA A 250 12.25 16.13 7.00
CA ALA A 250 10.82 15.83 6.96
C ALA A 250 10.16 16.36 5.69
N THR A 251 10.66 17.45 5.11
CA THR A 251 10.19 17.92 3.79
C THR A 251 10.60 16.97 2.68
N ALA A 252 11.83 16.47 2.68
CA ALA A 252 12.28 15.44 1.75
C ALA A 252 11.49 14.13 1.92
N ALA A 253 11.25 13.69 3.16
CA ALA A 253 10.47 12.50 3.47
C ALA A 253 9.02 12.61 2.97
N ARG A 254 8.34 13.75 3.19
CA ARG A 254 6.98 13.98 2.67
C ARG A 254 6.91 13.98 1.15
N LYS A 255 7.95 14.47 0.45
CA LYS A 255 8.02 14.40 -1.02
C LYS A 255 8.12 12.95 -1.48
N LEU A 256 9.03 12.17 -0.89
CA LEU A 256 9.16 10.73 -1.15
C LEU A 256 7.82 10.02 -0.93
N GLN A 257 7.19 10.23 0.23
CA GLN A 257 5.90 9.63 0.58
C GLN A 257 4.80 10.00 -0.44
N GLY A 258 4.64 11.29 -0.74
CA GLY A 258 3.62 11.78 -1.68
C GLY A 258 3.83 11.29 -3.11
N HIS A 259 5.09 11.20 -3.56
CA HIS A 259 5.40 10.64 -4.87
C HIS A 259 5.09 9.15 -4.94
N CYS A 260 5.48 8.37 -3.93
CA CYS A 260 5.17 6.93 -3.85
C CYS A 260 3.65 6.67 -3.85
N GLN A 261 2.90 7.47 -3.09
CA GLN A 261 1.43 7.36 -3.03
C GLN A 261 0.76 7.60 -4.38
N SER A 262 1.34 8.44 -5.25
CA SER A 262 0.80 8.72 -6.59
C SER A 262 0.77 7.50 -7.52
N PHE A 263 1.45 6.41 -7.16
CA PHE A 263 1.42 5.12 -7.85
C PHE A 263 1.15 3.95 -6.89
N SER A 264 0.36 4.19 -5.85
CA SER A 264 -0.13 3.17 -4.90
C SER A 264 0.99 2.40 -4.19
N ARG A 265 2.03 3.12 -3.76
CA ARG A 265 3.14 2.60 -2.94
C ARG A 265 3.42 3.52 -1.76
N SER A 266 4.20 3.03 -0.78
CA SER A 266 4.63 3.85 0.36
C SER A 266 6.11 4.22 0.27
N GLY A 267 6.46 5.33 0.91
CA GLY A 267 7.84 5.75 1.12
C GLY A 267 8.02 6.14 2.58
N GLU A 268 8.85 5.41 3.30
CA GLU A 268 9.03 5.57 4.74
C GLU A 268 10.47 5.93 5.10
N VAL A 269 10.60 6.92 5.99
CA VAL A 269 11.90 7.40 6.48
C VAL A 269 11.97 7.20 7.98
N PHE A 270 12.81 6.26 8.39
CA PHE A 270 13.12 5.91 9.77
C PHE A 270 14.30 6.72 10.27
N LEU A 271 14.23 7.19 11.51
CA LEU A 271 15.24 8.04 12.14
C LEU A 271 15.88 7.31 13.33
N ALA A 272 17.20 7.39 13.40
CA ALA A 272 18.00 6.90 14.52
C ALA A 272 19.09 7.92 14.88
N ASP A 273 19.58 7.88 16.12
CA ASP A 273 20.69 8.72 16.56
C ASP A 273 22.06 8.06 16.31
N GLU A 274 23.15 8.78 16.58
CA GLU A 274 24.52 8.29 16.42
C GLU A 274 24.90 7.12 17.34
N ARG A 275 24.05 6.77 18.31
CA ARG A 275 24.21 5.62 19.20
C ARG A 275 23.43 4.39 18.72
N TYR A 276 22.82 4.49 17.54
CA TYR A 276 21.94 3.47 16.95
C TYR A 276 20.63 3.26 17.72
N ASP A 277 20.23 4.23 18.55
CA ASP A 277 18.93 4.21 19.20
C ASP A 277 17.87 4.70 18.19
N TYR A 278 16.80 3.91 18.06
CA TYR A 278 15.66 4.26 17.21
C TYR A 278 14.90 5.45 17.79
N LEU A 279 14.70 6.49 16.99
CA LEU A 279 14.02 7.73 17.40
C LEU A 279 12.54 7.74 16.99
N GLY A 280 12.20 7.13 15.85
CA GLY A 280 10.87 7.21 15.25
C GLY A 280 10.95 7.37 13.73
N ARG A 281 9.92 7.96 13.14
CA ARG A 281 9.83 8.28 11.71
C ARG A 281 9.90 9.78 11.45
N ALA A 282 10.19 10.17 10.22
CA ALA A 282 10.03 11.54 9.79
C ALA A 282 8.54 11.92 9.78
N CYS A 283 8.19 13.09 10.31
CA CYS A 283 6.79 13.47 10.47
C CYS A 283 6.06 13.68 9.12
N PRO A 284 4.91 13.00 8.89
CA PRO A 284 4.16 13.10 7.63
C PRO A 284 3.44 14.45 7.48
N TRP A 285 3.31 15.23 8.56
CA TRP A 285 2.52 16.45 8.58
C TRP A 285 3.33 17.68 8.21
N LYS A 286 2.82 18.47 7.24
CA LYS A 286 3.44 19.75 6.82
C LYS A 286 3.49 20.79 7.95
N ARG A 287 2.50 20.77 8.86
CA ARG A 287 2.45 21.61 10.07
C ARG A 287 2.52 20.69 11.28
N CYS A 288 3.66 20.71 11.98
CA CYS A 288 3.89 19.92 13.19
C CYS A 288 3.67 20.79 14.44
N GLY A 289 2.99 20.23 15.44
CA GLY A 289 2.84 20.84 16.76
C GLY A 289 1.88 20.05 17.64
N PRO A 290 2.02 20.15 18.98
CA PRO A 290 1.21 19.40 19.93
C PRO A 290 -0.25 19.85 19.83
N GLY A 291 -1.17 18.89 19.78
CA GLY A 291 -2.61 19.17 19.73
C GLY A 291 -3.11 19.84 18.44
N ILE A 292 -2.26 20.05 17.44
CA ILE A 292 -2.68 20.60 16.13
C ILE A 292 -3.53 19.58 15.34
N ARG A 293 -3.29 18.27 15.54
CA ARG A 293 -3.99 17.20 14.84
C ARG A 293 -4.41 16.12 15.84
N ALA A 294 -5.71 15.82 15.88
CA ALA A 294 -6.24 14.73 16.69
C ALA A 294 -5.70 13.36 16.24
N SER A 295 -5.46 13.18 14.94
CA SER A 295 -4.89 11.96 14.35
C SER A 295 -3.38 11.81 14.52
N CYS A 296 -2.70 12.75 15.19
CA CYS A 296 -1.27 12.58 15.48
C CYS A 296 -1.09 11.68 16.70
N ASP A 297 -0.53 10.50 16.48
CA ASP A 297 -0.23 9.48 17.48
C ASP A 297 1.23 9.50 17.96
N ALA A 298 2.03 10.50 17.55
CA ALA A 298 3.38 10.70 18.06
C ALA A 298 3.37 10.95 19.58
N LEU A 299 4.12 10.14 20.33
CA LEU A 299 4.13 10.14 21.79
C LEU A 299 4.55 11.50 22.39
N ASN A 300 5.46 12.21 21.72
CA ASN A 300 5.97 13.51 22.16
C ASN A 300 5.94 14.55 21.01
N CYS A 301 4.83 14.62 20.27
CA CYS A 301 4.65 15.58 19.18
C CYS A 301 5.07 17.01 19.58
N GLY A 302 5.97 17.61 18.79
CA GLY A 302 6.44 18.98 18.98
C GLY A 302 7.57 19.16 20.01
N LYS A 303 7.91 18.13 20.82
CA LYS A 303 9.09 18.17 21.70
C LYS A 303 10.39 18.24 20.89
N ARG A 304 10.45 17.48 19.80
CA ARG A 304 11.40 17.65 18.70
C ARG A 304 10.58 17.86 17.43
N PRO A 305 10.48 19.09 16.90
CA PRO A 305 9.67 19.38 15.73
C PRO A 305 9.99 18.42 14.58
N TYR A 306 8.94 17.89 13.95
CA TYR A 306 9.00 16.93 12.84
C TYR A 306 9.61 15.55 13.13
N LEU A 307 9.89 15.21 14.39
CA LEU A 307 10.05 13.81 14.79
C LEU A 307 8.67 13.23 15.12
N HIS A 308 8.35 12.09 14.51
CA HIS A 308 7.16 11.31 14.81
C HIS A 308 7.59 10.05 15.57
N ASP A 309 7.53 10.10 16.90
CA ASP A 309 8.04 9.08 17.80
C ASP A 309 6.97 8.06 18.19
N ASP A 310 6.48 7.32 17.20
CA ASP A 310 5.47 6.27 17.30
C ASP A 310 6.03 4.92 17.77
N LEU A 311 6.84 4.97 18.83
CA LEU A 311 7.61 3.81 19.33
C LEU A 311 6.77 2.62 19.77
N GLN A 312 5.45 2.80 19.92
CA GLN A 312 4.49 1.75 20.23
C GLN A 312 3.97 1.04 18.98
N ALA A 313 3.95 1.72 17.83
CA ALA A 313 3.51 1.17 16.56
C ALA A 313 4.67 0.50 15.81
N VAL A 314 5.81 1.19 15.71
CA VAL A 314 6.97 0.72 14.94
C VAL A 314 8.25 0.94 15.73
N LYS A 315 9.13 -0.08 15.71
CA LYS A 315 10.47 0.02 16.26
C LYS A 315 11.45 -0.86 15.50
N LEU A 316 12.46 -0.25 14.90
CA LEU A 316 13.53 -0.99 14.23
C LEU A 316 14.47 -1.64 15.27
N PRO A 317 14.93 -2.88 15.05
CA PRO A 317 15.87 -3.52 15.95
C PRO A 317 17.24 -2.84 15.86
N HIS A 318 17.90 -2.67 17.02
CA HIS A 318 19.23 -2.05 17.09
C HIS A 318 20.25 -2.72 16.15
N SER A 319 20.17 -4.03 15.92
CA SER A 319 21.07 -4.72 14.98
C SER A 319 20.89 -4.24 13.53
N LEU A 320 19.66 -3.99 13.09
CA LEU A 320 19.37 -3.46 11.76
C LEU A 320 19.85 -2.01 11.63
N ILE A 321 19.72 -1.23 12.71
CA ILE A 321 20.23 0.14 12.74
C ILE A 321 21.76 0.14 12.74
N ALA A 322 22.41 -0.70 13.54
CA ALA A 322 23.87 -0.76 13.56
C ALA A 322 24.44 -1.23 12.21
N GLU A 323 23.86 -2.27 11.63
CA GLU A 323 24.37 -2.93 10.41
C GLU A 323 23.26 -3.10 9.36
N PRO A 324 22.81 -2.01 8.71
CA PRO A 324 21.78 -2.12 7.69
C PRO A 324 22.29 -2.88 6.45
N PRO A 325 21.40 -3.55 5.71
CA PRO A 325 21.78 -4.36 4.54
C PRO A 325 22.52 -3.57 3.46
N LEU A 326 22.12 -2.32 3.22
CA LEU A 326 22.75 -1.45 2.22
C LEU A 326 22.85 -0.01 2.73
N GLU A 327 24.07 0.41 3.06
CA GLU A 327 24.37 1.83 3.30
C GLU A 327 24.61 2.53 1.96
N LEU A 328 23.99 3.70 1.80
CA LEU A 328 24.08 4.52 0.59
C LEU A 328 24.99 5.73 0.76
N TRP A 329 25.07 6.27 1.99
CA TRP A 329 25.85 7.46 2.32
C TRP A 329 26.33 7.39 3.79
N PRO A 330 27.55 7.89 4.15
CA PRO A 330 28.51 8.63 3.32
C PRO A 330 29.39 7.75 2.42
N GLN A 331 29.41 6.45 2.68
CA GLN A 331 30.07 5.46 1.84
C GLN A 331 29.09 4.34 1.52
N ILE A 332 29.12 3.87 0.28
CA ILE A 332 28.27 2.76 -0.15
C ILE A 332 28.84 1.46 0.42
N THR A 333 28.11 0.84 1.35
CA THR A 333 28.48 -0.44 1.98
C THR A 333 27.32 -1.43 1.82
N ALA A 334 27.56 -2.50 1.06
CA ALA A 334 26.61 -3.60 0.93
C ALA A 334 27.00 -4.76 1.86
N ARG A 335 26.06 -5.21 2.71
CA ARG A 335 26.20 -6.38 3.60
C ARG A 335 25.39 -7.58 3.13
N VAL A 336 24.62 -7.42 2.05
CA VAL A 336 23.83 -8.45 1.38
C VAL A 336 24.13 -8.45 -0.12
N PRO A 337 23.83 -9.53 -0.85
CA PRO A 337 23.82 -9.50 -2.32
C PRO A 337 22.90 -8.36 -2.79
N VAL A 338 23.42 -7.49 -3.66
CA VAL A 338 22.68 -6.34 -4.17
C VAL A 338 22.04 -6.72 -5.50
N PRO A 339 20.71 -6.60 -5.65
CA PRO A 339 20.04 -6.79 -6.93
C PRO A 339 20.63 -5.90 -8.04
N ASP A 340 20.62 -6.40 -9.28
CA ASP A 340 21.19 -5.68 -10.42
C ASP A 340 20.50 -4.33 -10.64
N ASP A 341 19.18 -4.26 -10.47
CA ASP A 341 18.42 -3.02 -10.64
C ASP A 341 18.74 -1.96 -9.60
N VAL A 342 18.98 -2.35 -8.34
CA VAL A 342 19.48 -1.46 -7.28
C VAL A 342 20.86 -0.92 -7.64
N THR A 343 21.73 -1.78 -8.19
CA THR A 343 23.07 -1.38 -8.62
C THR A 343 23.00 -0.34 -9.74
N GLU A 344 22.18 -0.58 -10.75
CA GLU A 344 22.05 0.28 -11.93
C GLU A 344 21.37 1.61 -11.61
N ARG A 345 20.28 1.58 -10.82
CA ARG A 345 19.42 2.75 -10.60
C ARG A 345 19.79 3.57 -9.38
N VAL A 346 20.40 2.98 -8.36
CA VAL A 346 20.71 3.70 -7.11
C VAL A 346 22.22 3.84 -6.93
N LEU A 347 22.96 2.72 -6.94
CA LEU A 347 24.37 2.75 -6.56
C LEU A 347 25.27 3.40 -7.61
N ARG A 348 25.04 3.13 -8.90
CA ARG A 348 25.84 3.72 -9.97
C ARG A 348 25.67 5.24 -10.03
N PRO A 349 24.45 5.83 -9.98
CA PRO A 349 24.28 7.27 -9.90
C PRO A 349 24.94 7.91 -8.67
N LEU A 350 24.80 7.32 -7.49
CA LEU A 350 25.42 7.85 -6.26
C LEU A 350 26.96 7.82 -6.26
N ARG A 351 27.58 6.96 -7.08
CA ARG A 351 29.05 6.93 -7.25
C ARG A 351 29.57 7.97 -8.23
N ALA A 352 28.68 8.56 -9.03
CA ALA A 352 29.02 9.52 -10.07
C ALA A 352 28.92 10.98 -9.58
N GLU A 353 28.28 11.21 -8.44
CA GLU A 353 28.34 12.46 -7.65
C GLU A 353 29.60 12.52 -6.79
#